data_AF-B5GUD7-F1
#
_entry.id   AF-B5GUD7-F1
#
_cell.length_a   1.000
_cell.length_b   1.000
_cell.length_c   1.000
_cell.angle_alpha   90.00
_cell.angle_beta   90.00
_cell.angle_gamma   90.00
#
_symmetry.space_group_name_H-M   'P 1'
#
loop_
_entity.id
_entity.type
_entity.pdbx_description
1 polymer ?
#
loop_
_entity_poly.entity_id
_entity_poly.type
_entity_poly.pdbx_seq_one_letter_code
_entity_poly.pdbx_strand_id
1 'polypeptide(L)'
;MLGVDEFATRKGRRHGTILIDCETHQPLDLLPDREAETLAAWLREHPGVEIVCRDRAAFFAEGARAGAPQAQHCADKWYVWHNLCEAVERMVSHQRSLLRDLVEPEPSPDPRRGLCRPPPTRSHPSPILLGSSSTGSATPTPRSGPRSSRV
;
A
#
# COMPACT_ATOMS: atom_id res chain seq x y z
N MET A 1 -18.05 18.38 12.90
CA MET A 1 -18.47 16.97 12.64
C MET A 1 -17.65 16.03 13.52
N LEU A 2 -18.24 15.01 14.16
CA LEU A 2 -17.51 14.05 15.01
C LEU A 2 -17.12 12.78 14.24
N GLY A 3 -15.84 12.44 14.26
CA GLY A 3 -15.27 11.17 13.82
C GLY A 3 -15.15 10.20 14.99
N VAL A 4 -15.56 8.95 14.78
CA VAL A 4 -15.49 7.86 15.78
C VAL A 4 -14.83 6.65 15.13
N ASP A 5 -13.69 6.22 15.66
CA ASP A 5 -12.97 5.06 15.15
C ASP A 5 -12.36 4.25 16.30
N GLU A 6 -12.03 3.00 16.02
CA GLU A 6 -11.31 2.15 16.93
C GLU A 6 -9.81 2.45 16.86
N PHE A 7 -9.16 2.62 18.01
CA PHE A 7 -7.70 2.65 18.09
C PHE A 7 -7.19 1.47 18.89
N ALA A 8 -6.00 1.00 18.53
CA ALA A 8 -5.35 -0.09 19.23
C ALA A 8 -3.98 0.33 19.73
N THR A 9 -3.69 0.02 21.00
CA THR A 9 -2.36 0.20 21.60
C THR A 9 -1.65 -1.14 21.72
N ARG A 10 -0.31 -1.09 21.76
CA ARG A 10 0.59 -2.24 22.00
C ARG A 10 0.31 -3.47 21.10
N LYS A 11 0.41 -3.31 19.77
CA LYS A 11 0.19 -4.40 18.78
C LYS A 11 -1.21 -5.05 18.90
N GLY A 12 -2.28 -4.27 19.02
CA GLY A 12 -3.64 -4.85 19.08
C GLY A 12 -3.99 -5.50 20.42
N ARG A 13 -3.28 -5.19 21.51
CA ARG A 13 -3.55 -5.83 22.82
C ARG A 13 -4.59 -5.09 23.64
N ARG A 14 -4.79 -3.81 23.38
CA ARG A 14 -5.80 -2.98 24.02
C ARG A 14 -6.45 -2.12 22.96
N HIS A 15 -7.76 -2.17 22.92
CA HIS A 15 -8.58 -1.43 21.99
C HIS A 15 -9.36 -0.38 22.76
N GLY A 16 -9.57 0.77 22.14
CA GLY A 16 -10.38 1.86 22.65
C GLY A 16 -11.02 2.63 21.51
N THR A 17 -11.70 3.71 21.84
CA THR A 17 -12.36 4.58 20.85
C THR A 17 -11.64 5.91 20.77
N ILE A 18 -11.28 6.35 19.56
CA ILE A 18 -10.78 7.71 19.34
C ILE A 18 -11.89 8.58 18.78
N LEU A 19 -12.03 9.75 19.38
CA LEU A 19 -12.97 10.78 18.97
C LEU A 19 -12.18 11.92 18.32
N ILE A 20 -12.56 12.32 17.12
CA ILE A 20 -11.82 13.31 16.32
C ILE A 20 -12.81 14.36 15.84
N ASP A 21 -12.43 15.62 15.89
CA ASP A 21 -13.14 16.64 15.12
C ASP A 21 -12.73 16.53 13.65
N CYS A 22 -13.65 16.11 12.79
CA CYS A 22 -13.38 15.94 11.36
C CYS A 22 -13.09 17.24 10.62
N GLU A 23 -13.42 18.41 11.19
CA GLU A 23 -13.16 19.70 10.55
C GLU A 23 -11.74 20.19 10.84
N THR A 24 -11.31 20.07 12.10
CA THR A 24 -9.97 20.52 12.55
C THR A 24 -8.91 19.43 12.51
N HIS A 25 -9.33 18.17 12.30
CA HIS A 25 -8.51 16.96 12.40
C HIS A 25 -7.81 16.80 13.76
N GLN A 26 -8.37 17.39 14.81
CA GLN A 26 -7.82 17.28 16.16
C GLN A 26 -8.48 16.13 16.91
N PRO A 27 -7.72 15.29 17.63
CA PRO A 27 -8.28 14.39 18.61
C PRO A 27 -9.03 15.19 19.68
N LEU A 28 -10.27 14.80 19.94
CA LEU A 28 -11.10 15.34 21.01
C LEU A 28 -10.93 14.54 22.29
N ASP A 29 -11.00 13.20 22.18
CA ASP A 29 -10.88 12.31 23.33
C ASP A 29 -10.48 10.88 22.94
N LEU A 30 -10.05 10.11 23.94
CA LEU A 30 -9.75 8.68 23.86
C LEU A 30 -10.53 7.93 24.93
N LEU A 31 -11.57 7.20 24.50
CA LEU A 31 -12.36 6.36 25.39
C LEU A 31 -11.61 5.03 25.66
N PRO A 32 -11.73 4.48 26.88
CA PRO A 32 -10.92 3.35 27.32
C PRO A 32 -11.30 2.00 26.68
N ASP A 33 -12.45 1.94 26.01
CA ASP A 33 -13.06 0.73 25.49
C ASP A 33 -13.75 0.97 24.14
N ARG A 34 -14.42 -0.07 23.64
CA ARG A 34 -15.19 -0.11 22.40
C ARG A 34 -16.65 -0.46 22.67
N GLU A 35 -17.21 0.14 23.72
CA GLU A 35 -18.57 -0.14 24.19
C GLU A 35 -19.54 0.96 23.76
N ALA A 36 -20.76 0.53 23.39
CA ALA A 36 -21.84 1.44 22.99
C ALA A 36 -22.19 2.42 24.12
N GLU A 37 -22.22 1.95 25.36
CA GLU A 37 -22.60 2.76 26.52
C GLU A 37 -21.59 3.87 26.81
N THR A 38 -20.29 3.55 26.72
CA THR A 38 -19.20 4.53 26.92
C THR A 38 -19.29 5.66 25.88
N LEU A 39 -19.49 5.33 24.61
CA LEU A 39 -19.71 6.34 23.57
C LEU A 39 -20.99 7.15 23.81
N ALA A 40 -22.09 6.48 24.18
CA ALA A 40 -23.36 7.15 24.44
C ALA A 40 -23.27 8.14 25.61
N ALA A 41 -22.54 7.77 26.66
CA ALA A 41 -22.29 8.64 27.81
C ALA A 41 -21.50 9.89 27.39
N TRP A 42 -20.42 9.71 26.63
CA TRP A 42 -19.62 10.83 26.15
C TRP A 42 -20.45 11.80 25.29
N LEU A 43 -21.28 11.28 24.37
CA LEU A 43 -22.14 12.09 23.52
C LEU A 43 -23.21 12.87 24.30
N ARG A 44 -23.74 12.30 25.40
CA ARG A 44 -24.68 13.00 26.30
C ARG A 44 -24.02 14.15 27.04
N GLU A 45 -22.75 14.01 27.41
CA GLU A 45 -21.96 15.05 28.08
C GLU A 45 -21.50 16.16 27.12
N HIS A 46 -21.45 15.87 25.82
CA HIS A 46 -21.00 16.79 24.77
C HIS A 46 -22.13 17.12 23.78
N PRO A 47 -23.16 17.88 24.20
CA PRO A 47 -24.24 18.27 23.32
C PRO A 47 -23.72 19.20 22.19
N GLY A 48 -24.29 19.07 21.00
CA GLY A 48 -23.91 19.86 19.82
C GLY A 48 -23.31 19.06 18.68
N VAL A 49 -23.08 17.76 18.85
CA VAL A 49 -22.72 16.89 17.73
C VAL A 49 -23.90 16.76 16.77
N GLU A 50 -23.77 17.36 15.59
CA GLU A 50 -24.79 17.31 14.52
C GLU A 50 -24.59 16.13 13.56
N ILE A 51 -23.33 15.70 13.37
CA ILE A 51 -22.98 14.62 12.45
C ILE A 51 -21.97 13.71 13.14
N VAL A 52 -22.26 12.41 13.15
CA VAL A 52 -21.37 11.34 13.60
C VAL A 52 -20.93 10.54 12.37
N CYS A 53 -19.66 10.68 12.01
CA CYS A 53 -18.97 9.86 11.03
C CYS A 53 -18.26 8.73 11.76
N ARG A 54 -18.67 7.48 11.56
CA ARG A 54 -18.17 6.34 12.33
C ARG A 54 -17.74 5.16 11.45
N ASP A 55 -16.91 4.28 11.99
CA ASP A 55 -16.60 2.98 11.38
C ASP A 55 -17.86 2.10 11.18
N ARG A 56 -17.77 0.89 10.65
CA ARG A 56 -18.97 0.04 10.44
C ARG A 56 -19.33 -0.89 11.60
N ALA A 57 -18.74 -0.71 12.78
CA ALA A 57 -19.02 -1.53 13.95
C ALA A 57 -20.42 -1.27 14.53
N ALA A 58 -21.09 -2.34 14.93
CA ALA A 58 -22.45 -2.27 15.46
C ALA A 58 -22.53 -1.46 16.76
N PHE A 59 -21.55 -1.63 17.66
CA PHE A 59 -21.53 -0.95 18.96
C PHE A 59 -21.43 0.57 18.85
N PHE A 60 -20.68 1.11 17.87
CA PHE A 60 -20.65 2.56 17.64
C PHE A 60 -21.95 3.07 17.03
N ALA A 61 -22.59 2.30 16.15
CA ALA A 61 -23.91 2.67 15.63
C ALA A 61 -24.97 2.70 16.75
N GLU A 62 -24.92 1.75 17.69
CA GLU A 62 -25.80 1.72 18.86
C GLU A 62 -25.51 2.87 19.82
N GLY A 63 -24.24 3.07 20.20
CA GLY A 63 -23.83 4.15 21.11
C GLY A 63 -24.17 5.54 20.57
N ALA A 64 -23.94 5.77 19.28
CA ALA A 64 -24.31 7.03 18.64
C ALA A 64 -25.83 7.28 18.66
N ARG A 65 -26.65 6.24 18.42
CA ARG A 65 -28.11 6.38 18.44
C ARG A 65 -28.63 6.65 19.85
N ALA A 66 -28.01 6.04 20.86
CA ALA A 66 -28.40 6.24 22.25
C ALA A 66 -27.93 7.60 22.80
N GLY A 67 -26.72 8.04 22.43
CA GLY A 67 -26.12 9.27 22.97
C GLY A 67 -26.44 10.55 22.22
N ALA A 68 -26.68 10.46 20.91
CA ALA A 68 -26.99 11.59 20.04
C ALA A 68 -28.02 11.20 18.95
N PRO A 69 -29.26 10.81 19.31
CA PRO A 69 -30.28 10.39 18.35
C PRO A 69 -30.65 11.46 17.30
N GLN A 70 -30.40 12.73 17.62
CA GLN A 70 -30.61 13.86 16.72
C GLN A 70 -29.52 14.01 15.64
N ALA A 71 -28.35 13.40 15.84
CA ALA A 71 -27.23 13.54 14.92
C ALA A 71 -27.49 12.74 13.63
N GLN A 72 -26.92 13.20 12.52
CA GLN A 72 -26.88 12.43 11.28
C GLN A 72 -25.75 11.40 11.35
N HIS A 73 -26.04 10.15 10.97
CA HIS A 73 -25.06 9.07 11.01
C HIS A 73 -24.51 8.81 9.61
N CYS A 74 -23.21 9.02 9.45
CA CYS A 74 -22.48 8.78 8.21
C CYS A 74 -21.49 7.63 8.39
N ALA A 75 -21.32 6.84 7.33
CA ALA A 75 -20.23 5.88 7.28
C ALA A 75 -18.92 6.61 6.97
N ASP A 76 -17.86 6.22 7.67
CA ASP A 76 -16.53 6.75 7.39
C ASP A 76 -16.05 6.41 5.96
N LYS A 77 -15.46 7.42 5.32
CA LYS A 77 -15.02 7.37 3.93
C LYS A 77 -13.95 6.30 3.70
N TRP A 78 -12.97 6.17 4.60
CA TRP A 78 -11.92 5.17 4.48
C TRP A 78 -12.52 3.76 4.48
N TYR A 79 -13.43 3.48 5.42
CA TYR A 79 -14.09 2.18 5.48
C TYR A 79 -14.95 1.88 4.25
N VAL A 80 -15.62 2.90 3.68
CA VAL A 80 -16.37 2.72 2.42
C VAL A 80 -15.44 2.31 1.28
N TRP A 81 -14.33 3.02 1.10
CA TRP A 81 -13.37 2.72 0.03
C TRP A 81 -12.65 1.41 0.25
N HIS A 82 -12.20 1.13 1.47
CA HIS A 82 -11.47 -0.09 1.80
C HIS A 82 -12.33 -1.33 1.53
N ASN A 83 -13.58 -1.33 2.02
CA ASN A 83 -14.50 -2.45 1.81
C ASN A 83 -14.85 -2.64 0.33
N LEU A 84 -14.96 -1.56 -0.45
CA LEU A 84 -15.18 -1.65 -1.89
C LEU A 84 -13.98 -2.30 -2.58
N CYS A 85 -12.76 -1.84 -2.28
CA CYS A 85 -11.54 -2.40 -2.85
C CYS A 85 -11.38 -3.88 -2.51
N GLU A 86 -11.56 -4.27 -1.24
CA GLU A 86 -11.54 -5.69 -0.83
C GLU A 86 -12.58 -6.53 -1.59
N ALA A 87 -13.80 -6.01 -1.75
CA ALA A 87 -14.85 -6.73 -2.46
C ALA A 87 -14.50 -6.95 -3.94
N VAL A 88 -13.94 -5.92 -4.60
CA VAL A 88 -13.48 -6.00 -5.98
C VAL A 88 -12.30 -6.96 -6.12
N GLU A 89 -11.29 -6.85 -5.24
CA GLU A 89 -10.13 -7.76 -5.23
C GLU A 89 -10.56 -9.20 -5.06
N ARG A 90 -11.49 -9.47 -4.14
CA ARG A 90 -12.06 -10.80 -3.94
C ARG A 90 -12.77 -11.27 -5.19
N MET A 91 -13.62 -10.46 -5.80
CA MET A 91 -14.33 -10.80 -7.03
C MET A 91 -13.38 -11.15 -8.16
N VAL A 92 -12.41 -10.28 -8.45
CA VAL A 92 -11.41 -10.48 -9.52
C VAL A 92 -10.58 -11.73 -9.25
N SER A 93 -10.18 -11.96 -8.00
CA SER A 93 -9.45 -13.17 -7.61
C SER A 93 -10.27 -14.45 -7.86
N HIS A 94 -11.56 -14.43 -7.56
CA HIS A 94 -12.46 -15.56 -7.82
C HIS A 94 -12.70 -15.80 -9.32
N GLN A 95 -12.75 -14.73 -10.12
CA GLN A 95 -12.98 -14.80 -11.57
C GLN A 95 -11.69 -14.92 -12.39
N ARG A 96 -10.53 -15.11 -11.73
CA ARG A 96 -9.21 -15.03 -12.37
C ARG A 96 -9.02 -16.00 -13.53
N SER A 97 -9.59 -17.21 -13.47
CA SER A 97 -9.51 -18.19 -14.56
C SER A 97 -10.28 -17.70 -15.80
N LEU A 98 -11.54 -17.28 -15.62
CA LEU A 98 -12.36 -16.75 -16.70
C LEU A 98 -11.77 -15.48 -17.32
N LEU A 99 -11.22 -14.59 -16.49
CA LEU A 99 -10.54 -13.38 -16.96
C LEU A 99 -9.26 -13.69 -17.73
N ARG A 100 -8.55 -14.77 -17.40
CA ARG A 100 -7.34 -15.21 -18.13
C ARG A 100 -7.69 -15.70 -19.52
N ASP A 101 -8.80 -16.43 -19.67
CA ASP A 101 -9.21 -17.00 -20.96
C ASP A 101 -9.70 -15.92 -21.95
N LEU A 102 -10.06 -14.73 -21.46
CA LEU A 102 -10.41 -13.56 -22.28
C LEU A 102 -9.19 -12.73 -22.72
N VAL A 103 -8.04 -12.94 -22.09
CA VAL A 103 -6.79 -12.31 -22.53
C VAL A 103 -6.20 -13.16 -23.64
N GLU A 104 -6.41 -12.73 -24.88
CA GLU A 104 -5.74 -13.32 -26.02
C GLU A 104 -4.22 -13.30 -25.76
N PRO A 105 -3.51 -14.42 -25.98
CA PRO A 105 -2.07 -14.43 -25.83
C PRO A 105 -1.47 -13.38 -26.78
N GLU A 106 -0.61 -12.51 -26.24
CA GLU A 106 0.20 -11.61 -27.05
C GLU A 106 0.85 -12.42 -28.18
N PRO A 107 0.72 -11.99 -29.45
CA PRO A 107 1.35 -12.70 -30.55
C PRO A 107 2.84 -12.79 -30.28
N SER A 108 3.37 -14.01 -30.29
CA SER A 108 4.81 -14.26 -30.13
C SER A 108 5.59 -13.29 -31.02
N PRO A 109 6.62 -12.60 -30.50
CA PRO A 109 7.39 -11.65 -31.30
C PRO A 109 7.92 -12.35 -32.53
N ASP A 110 7.48 -11.91 -33.72
CA ASP A 110 7.98 -12.45 -34.99
C ASP A 110 9.49 -12.22 -35.06
N PRO A 111 10.31 -13.28 -35.08
CA PRO A 111 11.77 -13.14 -35.15
C PRO A 111 12.25 -12.40 -36.40
N ARG A 112 11.40 -12.21 -37.43
CA ARG A 112 11.75 -11.46 -38.64
C ARG A 112 11.64 -9.94 -38.49
N ARG A 113 10.97 -9.43 -37.44
CA ARG A 113 10.74 -7.98 -37.24
C ARG A 113 12.00 -7.20 -36.83
N GLY A 114 13.09 -7.90 -36.51
CA GLY A 114 14.41 -7.33 -36.17
C GLY A 114 15.42 -7.29 -37.32
N LEU A 115 15.11 -7.83 -38.50
CA LEU A 115 16.02 -7.82 -39.66
C LEU A 115 15.93 -6.49 -40.42
N CYS A 116 16.10 -5.37 -39.73
CA CYS A 116 16.42 -4.12 -40.41
C CYS A 116 17.85 -4.25 -40.93
N ARG A 117 17.97 -4.61 -42.21
CA ARG A 117 19.27 -4.82 -42.86
C ARG A 117 20.07 -3.51 -42.77
N PRO A 118 21.27 -3.49 -42.17
CA PRO A 118 22.05 -2.26 -42.09
C PRO A 118 22.37 -1.77 -43.52
N PRO A 119 22.44 -0.44 -43.74
CA PRO A 119 22.78 0.11 -45.04
C PRO A 119 24.17 -0.39 -45.46
N PRO A 120 24.41 -0.63 -46.77
CA PRO A 120 25.69 -1.15 -47.23
C PRO A 120 26.81 -0.17 -46.86
N THR A 121 27.79 -0.67 -46.11
CA THR A 121 28.99 0.06 -45.74
C THR A 121 29.81 0.34 -47.00
N ARG A 122 30.11 1.62 -47.27
CA ARG A 122 31.11 1.99 -48.27
C ARG A 122 32.46 1.49 -47.80
N SER A 123 33.08 0.59 -48.56
CA SER A 123 34.45 0.13 -48.34
C SER A 123 35.42 1.29 -48.55
N HIS A 124 35.97 1.84 -47.47
CA HIS A 124 37.19 2.63 -47.55
C HIS A 124 38.39 1.67 -47.60
N PRO A 125 39.40 1.93 -48.45
CA PRO A 125 40.59 1.08 -48.51
C PRO A 125 41.41 1.21 -47.22
N SER A 126 41.79 0.08 -46.63
CA SER A 126 42.60 -0.01 -45.41
C SER A 126 43.99 0.62 -45.61
N PRO A 127 44.51 1.40 -44.64
CA PRO A 127 45.90 1.79 -44.65
C PRO A 127 46.80 0.61 -44.26
N ILE A 128 47.95 0.52 -44.91
CA ILE A 128 48.98 -0.51 -44.73
C ILE A 128 49.63 -0.38 -43.35
N LEU A 129 49.66 -1.48 -42.59
CA LEU A 129 50.28 -1.58 -41.27
C LEU A 129 51.81 -1.72 -41.40
N LEU A 130 52.60 -0.75 -40.94
CA LEU A 130 54.03 -0.91 -40.73
C LEU A 130 54.27 -1.21 -39.24
N GLY A 131 54.97 -2.32 -38.97
CA GLY A 131 54.94 -3.00 -37.66
C GLY A 131 56.03 -2.65 -36.65
N SER A 132 55.95 -3.42 -35.54
CA SER A 132 56.90 -3.62 -34.42
C SER A 132 57.21 -2.38 -33.57
N SER A 133 57.32 -2.44 -32.24
CA SER A 133 58.06 -3.41 -31.41
C SER A 133 57.67 -3.35 -29.92
N SER A 134 58.04 -4.41 -29.22
CA SER A 134 57.88 -4.75 -27.79
C SER A 134 58.60 -3.87 -26.75
N THR A 135 58.05 -3.80 -25.53
CA THR A 135 58.67 -3.82 -24.17
C THR A 135 57.56 -3.40 -23.19
N GLY A 136 57.24 -3.97 -22.02
CA GLY A 136 57.86 -4.91 -21.09
C GLY A 136 57.68 -4.31 -19.69
N SER A 137 57.00 -4.97 -18.73
CA SER A 137 57.33 -4.96 -17.28
C SER A 137 56.29 -5.74 -16.46
N ALA A 138 56.75 -6.31 -15.35
CA ALA A 138 56.15 -7.44 -14.64
C ALA A 138 55.52 -7.09 -13.28
N THR A 139 54.50 -7.87 -12.87
CA THR A 139 54.12 -8.36 -11.50
C THR A 139 53.89 -7.37 -10.33
N PRO A 140 53.34 -7.78 -9.15
CA PRO A 140 52.49 -8.94 -8.80
C PRO A 140 51.27 -8.62 -7.88
N THR A 141 50.44 -9.64 -7.67
CA THR A 141 49.37 -9.83 -6.65
C THR A 141 49.84 -9.77 -5.17
N PRO A 142 48.92 -9.52 -4.23
CA PRO A 142 48.86 -10.24 -2.94
C PRO A 142 47.45 -10.82 -2.69
N ARG A 143 47.26 -12.13 -2.51
CA ARG A 143 47.51 -13.03 -1.36
C ARG A 143 46.50 -12.88 -0.20
N SER A 144 45.73 -13.96 -0.05
CA SER A 144 44.73 -14.33 0.96
C SER A 144 45.29 -14.54 2.37
N GLY A 145 44.46 -14.30 3.39
CA GLY A 145 44.65 -14.66 4.81
C GLY A 145 43.31 -14.74 5.58
N PRO A 146 43.23 -15.38 6.75
CA PRO A 146 42.43 -16.61 6.89
C PRO A 146 41.19 -16.56 7.82
N ARG A 147 40.40 -17.65 7.67
CA ARG A 147 39.42 -18.26 8.58
C ARG A 147 39.65 -18.02 10.08
N SER A 148 38.57 -17.70 10.78
CA SER A 148 38.40 -17.95 12.22
C SER A 148 37.32 -19.01 12.44
N SER A 149 37.58 -19.92 13.37
CA SER A 149 36.68 -20.98 13.84
C SER A 149 36.85 -21.14 15.35
N ARG A 150 35.75 -21.54 16.04
CA ARG A 150 35.58 -21.88 17.47
C ARG A 150 35.36 -20.67 18.39
N VAL A 151 34.52 -20.71 19.42
CA VAL A 151 33.78 -21.78 20.14
C VAL A 151 32.34 -21.31 20.35
#